data_AF-A0A158D062-F1
#
_entry.id   AF-A0A158D062-F1
#
_cell.length_a   1.000
_cell.length_b   1.000
_cell.length_c   1.000
_cell.angle_alpha   90.00
_cell.angle_beta   90.00
_cell.angle_gamma   90.00
#
_symmetry.space_group_name_H-M   'P 1'
#
loop_
_entity.id
_entity.type
_entity.pdbx_description
1 polymer ?
#
loop_
_entity_poly.entity_id
_entity_poly.type
_entity_poly.pdbx_seq_one_letter_code
_entity_poly.pdbx_strand_id
1 'polypeptide(L)'
;MENLTRAYQLDEQGVLVGETMVQEDPMEPGVYLLPPGCVLLAPPAVDADTQVVRYRDGAWDVHDRPSSSEPTTAPVEADVSTPRAVSAIVPTQANQPKAGEHEIALIVDGQWAVVADWRGTAYWLPNDDTAGPAATEHRITELGQTPPDGALFSPPPAPLRVSSTSLADAQAVQIATLRSAWQSATECPVNFTTAAGHADGFACDAASVAKLDAMLAAYAQSGTWPPNLWLNASGMPVTPFTFADMQALARAVADRATPDYEALLLKIGQVMAAATTDEVQAIGL
;
A
#
# COMPACT_ATOMS: atom_id res chain seq x y z
N MET A 1 2.64 -22.60 -28.38
CA MET A 1 1.51 -23.26 -29.05
C MET A 1 0.34 -23.12 -28.10
N GLU A 2 -0.68 -22.37 -28.48
CA GLU A 2 -1.87 -22.19 -27.65
C GLU A 2 -2.70 -23.48 -27.73
N ASN A 3 -2.94 -24.11 -26.58
CA ASN A 3 -3.82 -25.27 -26.48
C ASN A 3 -5.27 -24.76 -26.44
N LEU A 4 -5.98 -24.92 -27.56
CA LEU A 4 -7.40 -24.61 -27.68
C LEU A 4 -8.21 -25.91 -27.57
N THR A 5 -9.29 -25.88 -26.79
CA THR A 5 -10.26 -26.97 -26.70
C THR A 5 -11.67 -26.46 -27.03
N ARG A 6 -12.58 -27.37 -27.33
CA ARG A 6 -13.97 -27.04 -27.69
C ARG A 6 -14.83 -26.96 -26.43
N ALA A 7 -15.64 -25.91 -26.33
CA ALA A 7 -16.67 -25.74 -25.32
C ALA A 7 -18.03 -25.51 -25.97
N TYR A 8 -19.10 -25.82 -25.23
CA TYR A 8 -20.48 -25.79 -25.68
C TYR A 8 -21.22 -24.69 -24.95
N GLN A 9 -21.74 -23.71 -25.68
CA GLN A 9 -22.40 -22.54 -25.15
C GLN A 9 -23.88 -22.83 -24.90
N LEU A 10 -24.34 -22.43 -23.72
CA LEU A 10 -25.72 -22.58 -23.26
C LEU A 10 -26.39 -21.21 -23.15
N ASP A 11 -27.72 -21.17 -23.31
CA ASP A 11 -28.53 -20.01 -22.93
C ASP A 11 -28.78 -19.94 -21.40
N GLU A 12 -29.51 -18.92 -20.94
CA GLU A 12 -29.86 -18.73 -19.53
C GLU A 12 -30.68 -19.89 -18.94
N GLN A 13 -31.32 -20.68 -19.80
CA GLN A 13 -32.09 -21.85 -19.44
C GLN A 13 -31.21 -23.11 -19.45
N GLY A 14 -29.97 -23.06 -19.92
CA GLY A 14 -29.06 -24.20 -20.04
C GLY A 14 -29.22 -24.97 -21.36
N VAL A 15 -29.92 -24.45 -22.36
CA VAL A 15 -30.10 -25.09 -23.68
C VAL A 15 -28.90 -24.78 -24.56
N LEU A 16 -28.40 -25.78 -25.30
CA LEU A 16 -27.28 -25.59 -26.24
C LEU A 16 -27.66 -24.60 -27.35
N VAL A 17 -26.89 -23.53 -27.47
CA VAL A 17 -27.06 -22.49 -28.50
C VAL A 17 -25.91 -22.44 -29.50
N GLY A 18 -24.75 -23.01 -29.17
CA GLY A 18 -23.60 -23.03 -30.07
C GLY A 18 -22.35 -23.71 -29.51
N GLU A 19 -21.29 -23.69 -30.31
CA GLU A 19 -19.96 -24.17 -29.94
C GLU A 19 -18.97 -23.00 -29.97
N THR A 20 -17.95 -23.05 -29.10
CA THR A 20 -16.87 -22.08 -29.06
C THR A 20 -15.53 -22.76 -28.77
N MET A 21 -14.42 -22.06 -28.98
CA MET A 21 -13.08 -22.54 -28.63
C MET A 21 -12.59 -21.78 -27.40
N VAL A 22 -12.06 -22.50 -26.42
CA VAL A 22 -11.54 -21.94 -25.16
C VAL A 22 -10.08 -22.29 -24.99
N GLN A 23 -9.34 -21.38 -24.37
CA GLN A 23 -7.90 -21.51 -24.17
C GLN A 23 -7.60 -22.14 -22.81
N GLU A 24 -6.58 -22.99 -22.77
CA GLU A 24 -5.96 -23.42 -21.51
C GLU A 24 -5.34 -22.22 -20.79
N ASP A 25 -5.51 -22.16 -19.47
CA ASP A 25 -4.93 -21.13 -18.64
C ASP A 25 -3.39 -21.22 -18.70
N PRO A 26 -2.71 -20.16 -19.15
CA PRO A 26 -1.25 -20.16 -19.24
C PRO A 26 -0.55 -20.27 -17.87
N MET A 27 -1.26 -20.03 -16.76
CA MET A 27 -0.74 -20.13 -15.39
C MET A 27 -1.05 -21.47 -14.73
N GLU A 28 -2.08 -22.21 -15.18
CA GLU A 28 -2.51 -23.48 -14.61
C GLU A 28 -2.79 -24.52 -15.70
N PRO A 29 -1.77 -25.29 -16.12
CA PRO A 29 -1.94 -26.36 -17.11
C PRO A 29 -3.01 -27.37 -16.69
N GLY A 30 -3.95 -27.66 -17.58
CA GLY A 30 -5.13 -28.49 -17.37
C GLY A 30 -6.41 -27.72 -17.01
N VAL A 31 -6.32 -26.43 -16.70
CA VAL A 31 -7.47 -25.56 -16.44
C VAL A 31 -7.81 -24.78 -17.71
N TYR A 32 -9.09 -24.68 -18.07
CA TYR A 32 -9.53 -23.96 -19.26
C TYR A 32 -10.37 -22.73 -18.89
N LEU A 33 -10.09 -21.61 -19.55
CA LEU A 33 -10.79 -20.35 -19.36
C LEU A 33 -12.15 -20.40 -20.06
N LEU A 34 -13.15 -20.93 -19.36
CA LEU A 34 -14.52 -21.08 -19.87
C LEU A 34 -15.30 -19.76 -19.76
N PRO A 35 -15.90 -19.26 -20.86
CA PRO A 35 -16.88 -18.20 -20.78
C PRO A 35 -18.09 -18.63 -19.93
N PRO A 36 -18.79 -17.68 -19.27
CA PRO A 36 -20.03 -17.97 -18.57
C PRO A 36 -21.04 -18.70 -19.47
N GLY A 37 -21.69 -19.73 -18.92
CA GLY A 37 -22.65 -20.53 -19.67
C GLY A 37 -22.02 -21.53 -20.65
N CYS A 38 -20.70 -21.76 -20.61
CA CYS A 38 -20.05 -22.79 -21.42
C CYS A 38 -19.70 -24.05 -20.62
N VAL A 39 -19.81 -25.21 -21.26
CA VAL A 39 -19.41 -26.50 -20.67
C VAL A 39 -18.44 -27.23 -21.60
N LEU A 40 -17.49 -27.98 -21.04
CA LEU A 40 -16.56 -28.82 -21.82
C LEU A 40 -17.15 -30.20 -22.15
N LEU A 41 -18.25 -30.58 -21.48
CA LEU A 41 -18.88 -31.87 -21.69
C LEU A 41 -19.67 -31.84 -23.00
N ALA A 42 -19.29 -32.69 -23.96
CA ALA A 42 -19.97 -32.77 -25.24
C ALA A 42 -21.45 -33.18 -25.08
N PRO A 43 -22.37 -32.54 -25.83
CA PRO A 43 -23.77 -32.92 -25.85
C PRO A 43 -23.95 -34.30 -26.50
N PRO A 44 -25.02 -35.03 -26.16
CA PRO A 44 -25.38 -36.26 -26.85
C PRO A 44 -25.75 -35.95 -28.31
N ALA A 45 -25.55 -36.92 -29.20
CA ALA A 45 -25.98 -36.79 -30.59
C ALA A 45 -27.51 -36.75 -30.66
N VAL A 46 -28.07 -35.63 -31.11
CA VAL A 46 -29.51 -35.40 -31.27
C VAL A 46 -29.80 -34.80 -32.64
N ASP A 47 -31.05 -34.89 -33.07
CA ASP A 47 -31.54 -34.23 -34.28
C ASP A 47 -31.89 -32.77 -33.95
N ALA A 48 -31.07 -31.82 -34.43
CA ALA A 48 -31.19 -30.39 -34.09
C ALA A 48 -32.48 -29.72 -34.62
N ASP A 49 -33.20 -30.36 -35.55
CA ASP A 49 -34.44 -29.83 -36.10
C ASP A 49 -35.65 -30.22 -35.25
N THR A 50 -35.58 -31.36 -34.57
CA THR A 50 -36.68 -31.94 -33.79
C THR A 50 -36.44 -31.97 -32.28
N GLN A 51 -35.20 -31.84 -31.84
CA GLN A 51 -34.79 -32.01 -30.44
C GLN A 51 -33.93 -30.85 -29.96
N VAL A 52 -34.10 -30.49 -28.68
CA VAL A 52 -33.25 -29.54 -27.97
C VAL A 52 -32.57 -30.24 -26.81
N VAL A 53 -31.27 -29.97 -26.63
CA VAL A 53 -30.48 -30.50 -25.51
C VAL A 53 -30.25 -29.43 -24.46
N ARG A 54 -30.46 -29.79 -23.20
CA ARG A 54 -30.35 -28.90 -22.04
C ARG A 54 -29.40 -29.49 -21.02
N TYR A 55 -28.46 -28.70 -20.53
CA TYR A 55 -27.52 -29.10 -19.48
C TYR A 55 -28.04 -28.68 -18.10
N ARG A 56 -28.22 -29.65 -17.18
CA ARG A 56 -28.62 -29.42 -15.78
C ARG A 56 -27.92 -30.41 -14.86
N ASP A 57 -27.55 -29.95 -13.66
CA ASP A 57 -26.98 -30.77 -12.58
C ASP A 57 -25.78 -31.67 -13.01
N GLY A 58 -25.00 -31.22 -14.00
CA GLY A 58 -23.83 -31.95 -14.51
C GLY A 58 -24.12 -32.97 -15.63
N ALA A 59 -25.33 -33.01 -16.18
CA ALA A 59 -25.72 -33.92 -17.25
C ALA A 59 -26.58 -33.24 -18.33
N TRP A 60 -26.60 -33.84 -19.53
CA TRP A 60 -27.47 -33.42 -20.64
C TRP A 60 -28.82 -34.12 -20.59
N ASP A 61 -29.89 -33.37 -20.79
CA ASP A 61 -31.28 -33.82 -20.93
C ASP A 61 -31.80 -33.46 -22.33
N VAL A 62 -32.61 -34.33 -22.95
CA VAL A 62 -33.10 -34.16 -24.34
C VAL A 62 -34.61 -33.95 -24.33
N HIS A 63 -35.10 -32.92 -25.02
CA HIS A 63 -36.52 -32.63 -25.17
C HIS A 63 -36.92 -32.48 -26.64
N ASP A 64 -38.16 -32.85 -26.97
CA ASP A 64 -38.74 -32.64 -28.29
C ASP A 64 -39.22 -31.18 -28.47
N ARG A 65 -38.95 -30.59 -29.64
CA ARG A 65 -39.35 -29.22 -29.99
C ARG A 65 -40.81 -29.20 -30.48
N PRO A 66 -41.72 -28.37 -29.92
CA PRO A 66 -43.10 -28.31 -30.39
C PRO A 66 -43.18 -27.65 -31.78
N SER A 67 -43.85 -28.32 -32.73
CA SER A 67 -44.05 -27.83 -34.10
C SER A 67 -44.99 -26.62 -34.13
N SER A 68 -44.52 -25.48 -34.64
CA SER A 68 -45.34 -24.27 -34.83
C SER A 68 -46.38 -24.48 -35.94
N SER A 69 -47.66 -24.26 -35.65
CA SER A 69 -48.78 -24.37 -36.60
C SER A 69 -49.31 -22.98 -37.00
N GLU A 70 -49.48 -22.71 -38.30
CA GLU A 70 -50.12 -21.52 -38.89
C GLU A 70 -51.64 -21.45 -38.62
N PRO A 71 -52.25 -20.24 -38.64
CA PRO A 71 -53.45 -19.99 -39.47
C PRO A 71 -53.53 -18.52 -39.97
N THR A 72 -54.43 -18.03 -40.84
CA THR A 72 -55.39 -18.49 -41.88
C THR A 72 -56.04 -17.18 -42.40
N THR A 73 -56.41 -17.17 -43.69
CA THR A 73 -56.98 -16.10 -44.53
C THR A 73 -58.45 -15.71 -44.25
N ALA A 74 -58.83 -14.42 -44.42
CA ALA A 74 -60.05 -13.90 -45.10
C ALA A 74 -60.28 -12.36 -44.90
N PRO A 75 -61.03 -11.65 -45.79
CA PRO A 75 -60.72 -10.27 -46.22
C PRO A 75 -61.84 -9.21 -46.03
N VAL A 76 -61.52 -7.91 -45.93
CA VAL A 76 -62.37 -6.78 -46.39
C VAL A 76 -61.51 -5.55 -46.78
N GLU A 77 -61.90 -4.92 -47.88
CA GLU A 77 -61.22 -3.94 -48.73
C GLU A 77 -61.23 -2.46 -48.27
N ALA A 78 -60.43 -1.67 -49.02
CA ALA A 78 -60.41 -0.22 -49.26
C ALA A 78 -59.50 0.62 -48.35
N ASP A 79 -58.62 1.51 -48.84
CA ASP A 79 -58.06 1.84 -50.16
C ASP A 79 -56.95 2.87 -49.84
N VAL A 80 -55.97 2.97 -50.73
CA VAL A 80 -55.02 4.08 -50.94
C VAL A 80 -53.62 3.96 -50.32
N SER A 81 -52.68 3.76 -51.25
CA SER A 81 -51.26 4.14 -51.23
C SER A 81 -50.28 3.23 -50.48
N THR A 82 -49.81 2.23 -51.23
CA THR A 82 -48.43 1.74 -51.30
C THR A 82 -47.45 2.35 -50.27
N PRO A 83 -47.03 1.61 -49.23
CA PRO A 83 -45.78 1.91 -48.56
C PRO A 83 -44.65 1.59 -49.54
N ARG A 84 -43.81 2.59 -49.83
CA ARG A 84 -42.48 2.33 -50.39
C ARG A 84 -41.74 1.52 -49.34
N ALA A 85 -41.68 0.21 -49.54
CA ALA A 85 -40.78 -0.67 -48.83
C ALA A 85 -39.37 -0.09 -48.98
N VAL A 86 -38.89 0.57 -47.93
CA VAL A 86 -37.47 0.63 -47.70
C VAL A 86 -37.15 -0.82 -47.38
N SER A 87 -36.64 -1.58 -48.35
CA SER A 87 -36.11 -2.92 -48.09
C SER A 87 -35.20 -2.78 -46.88
N ALA A 88 -35.61 -3.33 -45.75
CA ALA A 88 -34.70 -3.55 -44.64
C ALA A 88 -33.55 -4.35 -45.23
N ILE A 89 -32.39 -3.72 -45.40
CA ILE A 89 -31.23 -4.41 -45.93
C ILE A 89 -30.93 -5.48 -44.88
N VAL A 90 -31.10 -6.74 -45.25
CA VAL A 90 -30.83 -7.86 -44.36
C VAL A 90 -29.38 -7.71 -43.87
N PRO A 91 -29.13 -7.70 -42.56
CA PRO A 91 -27.78 -7.66 -42.03
C PRO A 91 -26.99 -8.87 -42.55
N THR A 92 -25.91 -8.60 -43.25
CA THR A 92 -24.96 -9.59 -43.76
C THR A 92 -23.55 -9.18 -43.35
N GLN A 93 -22.60 -10.10 -43.35
CA GLN A 93 -21.20 -9.76 -43.08
C GLN A 93 -20.66 -8.70 -44.07
N ALA A 94 -21.16 -8.70 -45.30
CA ALA A 94 -20.74 -7.76 -46.35
C ALA A 94 -21.19 -6.31 -46.11
N ASN A 95 -22.23 -6.08 -45.28
CA ASN A 95 -22.74 -4.74 -44.96
C ASN A 95 -22.59 -4.38 -43.47
N GLN A 96 -21.76 -5.13 -42.73
CA GLN A 96 -21.43 -4.84 -41.34
C GLN A 96 -20.67 -3.49 -41.25
N PRO A 97 -21.12 -2.54 -40.41
CA PRO A 97 -20.40 -1.29 -40.21
C PRO A 97 -19.07 -1.54 -39.51
N LYS A 98 -18.06 -0.74 -39.87
CA LYS A 98 -16.76 -0.79 -39.19
C LYS A 98 -16.89 -0.13 -37.83
N ALA A 99 -16.75 -0.91 -36.76
CA ALA A 99 -16.70 -0.39 -35.39
C ALA A 99 -15.33 0.23 -35.08
N GLY A 100 -15.32 1.31 -34.30
CA GLY A 100 -14.13 1.96 -33.78
C GLY A 100 -13.54 1.27 -32.53
N GLU A 101 -12.59 1.96 -31.88
CA GLU A 101 -12.06 1.55 -30.58
C GLU A 101 -13.15 1.69 -29.52
N HIS A 102 -13.37 0.64 -28.72
CA HIS A 102 -14.48 0.52 -27.77
C HIS A 102 -15.88 0.59 -28.39
N GLU A 103 -16.04 0.05 -29.59
CA GLU A 103 -17.33 -0.12 -30.24
C GLU A 103 -17.47 -1.54 -30.82
N ILE A 104 -18.70 -1.99 -30.97
CA ILE A 104 -19.03 -3.23 -31.66
C ILE A 104 -20.25 -3.02 -32.56
N ALA A 105 -20.23 -3.63 -33.74
CA ALA A 105 -21.39 -3.70 -34.61
C ALA A 105 -22.22 -4.95 -34.24
N LEU A 106 -23.46 -4.75 -33.81
CA LEU A 106 -24.44 -5.81 -33.58
C LEU A 106 -25.75 -5.56 -34.32
N ILE A 107 -26.56 -6.60 -34.46
CA ILE A 107 -27.88 -6.48 -35.06
C ILE A 107 -28.88 -6.16 -33.94
N VAL A 108 -29.42 -4.94 -33.95
CA VAL A 108 -30.49 -4.50 -33.04
C VAL A 108 -31.74 -4.28 -33.89
N ASP A 109 -32.87 -4.87 -33.48
CA ASP A 109 -34.16 -4.75 -34.19
C ASP A 109 -34.09 -5.10 -35.70
N GLY A 110 -33.23 -6.06 -36.07
CA GLY A 110 -33.08 -6.51 -37.45
C GLY A 110 -32.26 -5.57 -38.35
N GLN A 111 -31.53 -4.61 -37.78
CA GLN A 111 -30.63 -3.70 -38.48
C GLN A 111 -29.25 -3.66 -37.79
N TRP A 112 -28.18 -3.40 -38.55
CA TRP A 112 -26.88 -3.15 -37.95
C TRP A 112 -26.91 -1.86 -37.11
N ALA A 113 -26.44 -1.94 -35.88
CA ALA A 113 -26.19 -0.83 -34.97
C ALA A 113 -24.76 -0.94 -34.43
N VAL A 114 -24.07 0.19 -34.36
CA VAL A 114 -22.79 0.29 -33.65
C VAL A 114 -23.09 0.73 -32.23
N VAL A 115 -22.63 -0.05 -31.26
CA VAL A 115 -22.86 0.19 -29.83
C VAL A 115 -21.51 0.27 -29.12
N ALA A 116 -21.41 1.12 -28.12
CA ALA A 116 -20.21 1.22 -27.29
C ALA A 116 -19.92 -0.12 -26.60
N ASP A 117 -18.69 -0.59 -26.71
CA ASP A 117 -18.20 -1.80 -26.06
C ASP A 117 -16.96 -1.48 -25.22
N TRP A 118 -17.23 -1.07 -23.98
CA TRP A 118 -16.20 -0.86 -22.96
C TRP A 118 -16.05 -2.07 -22.03
N ARG A 119 -16.61 -3.23 -22.40
CA ARG A 119 -16.57 -4.41 -21.54
C ARG A 119 -15.14 -4.85 -21.29
N GLY A 120 -14.82 -5.15 -20.04
CA GLY A 120 -13.46 -5.47 -19.61
C GLY A 120 -12.60 -4.26 -19.24
N THR A 121 -13.04 -3.03 -19.55
CA THR A 121 -12.35 -1.81 -19.12
C THR A 121 -12.53 -1.60 -17.62
N ALA A 122 -11.41 -1.52 -16.91
CA ALA A 122 -11.37 -1.11 -15.50
C ALA A 122 -11.33 0.42 -15.41
N TYR A 123 -12.07 0.98 -14.45
CA TYR A 123 -12.07 2.40 -14.15
C TYR A 123 -12.15 2.64 -12.65
N TRP A 124 -11.63 3.79 -12.20
CA TRP A 124 -11.62 4.20 -10.81
C TRP A 124 -12.44 5.48 -10.65
N LEU A 125 -13.33 5.51 -9.66
CA LEU A 125 -14.07 6.72 -9.30
C LEU A 125 -13.43 7.40 -8.08
N PRO A 126 -13.15 8.73 -8.14
CA PRO A 126 -12.66 9.45 -6.98
C PRO A 126 -13.73 9.45 -5.89
N ASN A 127 -13.37 9.05 -4.67
CA ASN A 127 -14.23 9.23 -3.51
C ASN A 127 -14.20 10.71 -3.12
N ASP A 128 -15.37 11.33 -2.94
CA ASP A 128 -15.50 12.74 -2.48
C ASP A 128 -14.92 12.98 -1.07
N ASP A 129 -14.59 11.91 -0.34
CA ASP A 129 -14.11 11.98 1.03
C ASP A 129 -12.59 11.81 1.11
N THR A 130 -11.88 12.91 1.37
CA THR A 130 -10.43 12.98 1.60
C THR A 130 -9.92 12.14 2.78
N ALA A 131 -10.81 11.48 3.54
CA ALA A 131 -10.47 10.58 4.64
C ALA A 131 -10.82 9.08 4.39
N GLY A 132 -11.40 8.73 3.24
CA GLY A 132 -11.83 7.36 2.93
C GLY A 132 -10.75 6.49 2.26
N PRO A 133 -10.91 5.15 2.24
CA PRO A 133 -9.98 4.27 1.52
C PRO A 133 -9.94 4.61 0.02
N ALA A 134 -8.83 4.21 -0.62
CA ALA A 134 -8.49 4.48 -2.02
C ALA A 134 -9.68 4.29 -2.99
N ALA A 135 -9.67 5.01 -4.12
CA ALA A 135 -10.71 4.91 -5.13
C ALA A 135 -11.07 3.47 -5.46
N THR A 136 -12.37 3.21 -5.55
CA THR A 136 -12.90 1.87 -5.82
C THR A 136 -12.66 1.53 -7.29
N GLU A 137 -12.13 0.34 -7.56
CA GLU A 137 -12.05 -0.21 -8.91
C GLU A 137 -13.44 -0.70 -9.34
N HIS A 138 -13.84 -0.30 -10.53
CA HIS A 138 -15.04 -0.76 -11.21
C HIS A 138 -14.65 -1.34 -12.56
N ARG A 139 -15.47 -2.26 -13.07
CA ARG A 139 -15.29 -2.84 -14.40
C ARG A 139 -16.59 -2.76 -15.16
N ILE A 140 -16.53 -2.32 -16.40
CA ILE A 140 -17.68 -2.35 -17.28
C ILE A 140 -17.86 -3.80 -17.76
N THR A 141 -19.04 -4.36 -17.53
CA THR A 141 -19.37 -5.74 -17.89
C THR A 141 -20.51 -5.84 -18.89
N GLU A 142 -21.31 -4.78 -19.03
CA GLU A 142 -22.46 -4.74 -19.92
C GLU A 142 -22.17 -3.98 -21.21
N LEU A 143 -22.79 -4.43 -22.29
CA LEU A 143 -22.67 -3.81 -23.61
C LEU A 143 -23.47 -2.51 -23.64
N GLY A 144 -22.92 -1.46 -24.24
CA GLY A 144 -23.54 -0.13 -24.31
C GLY A 144 -23.30 0.76 -23.10
N GLN A 145 -22.66 0.25 -22.04
CA GLN A 145 -22.21 1.09 -20.94
C GLN A 145 -20.92 1.84 -21.31
N THR A 146 -20.84 3.11 -20.93
CA THR A 146 -19.64 3.94 -21.03
C THR A 146 -19.16 4.32 -19.62
N PRO A 147 -17.84 4.54 -19.43
CA PRO A 147 -17.31 5.05 -18.17
C PRO A 147 -18.03 6.35 -17.75
N PRO A 148 -18.39 6.51 -16.46
CA PRO A 148 -18.98 7.76 -15.97
C PRO A 148 -18.05 8.97 -16.13
N ASP A 149 -18.62 10.17 -16.18
CA ASP A 149 -17.84 11.41 -16.18
C ASP A 149 -16.95 11.49 -14.93
N GLY A 150 -15.65 11.74 -15.13
CA GLY A 150 -14.66 11.78 -14.05
C GLY A 150 -14.01 10.43 -13.71
N ALA A 151 -14.34 9.36 -14.44
CA ALA A 151 -13.66 8.09 -14.33
C ALA A 151 -12.18 8.18 -14.73
N LEU A 152 -11.30 7.62 -13.90
CA LEU A 152 -9.89 7.45 -14.20
C LEU A 152 -9.65 6.05 -14.78
N PHE A 153 -8.75 5.92 -15.74
CA PHE A 153 -8.36 4.62 -16.35
C PHE A 153 -7.05 4.08 -15.79
N SER A 154 -6.56 4.68 -14.71
CA SER A 154 -5.45 4.19 -13.93
C SER A 154 -5.79 4.33 -12.44
N PRO A 155 -5.27 3.43 -11.58
CA PRO A 155 -5.48 3.55 -10.15
C PRO A 155 -4.91 4.89 -9.67
N PRO A 156 -5.64 5.66 -8.85
CA PRO A 156 -5.09 6.88 -8.31
C PRO A 156 -3.87 6.56 -7.44
N PRO A 157 -2.90 7.50 -7.36
CA PRO A 157 -1.71 7.31 -6.56
C PRO A 157 -2.10 6.94 -5.13
N ALA A 158 -1.49 5.87 -4.61
CA ALA A 158 -1.77 5.40 -3.25
C ALA A 158 -1.61 6.57 -2.25
N PRO A 159 -2.51 6.72 -1.26
CA PRO A 159 -2.36 7.75 -0.26
C PRO A 159 -1.02 7.57 0.44
N LEU A 160 -0.23 8.65 0.50
CA LEU A 160 1.02 8.68 1.24
C LEU A 160 0.72 8.25 2.68
N ARG A 161 1.25 7.10 3.11
CA ARG A 161 1.17 6.71 4.52
C ARG A 161 2.00 7.71 5.31
N VAL A 162 1.33 8.57 6.08
CA VAL A 162 2.00 9.30 7.16
C VAL A 162 2.45 8.25 8.18
N SER A 163 3.76 8.07 8.33
CA SER A 163 4.33 7.19 9.35
C SER A 163 3.97 7.73 10.72
N SER A 164 2.93 7.16 11.35
CA SER A 164 2.70 7.37 12.77
C SER A 164 3.83 6.67 13.54
N THR A 165 4.55 7.41 14.38
CA THR A 165 5.56 6.85 15.28
C THR A 165 4.89 5.80 16.15
N SER A 166 5.40 4.56 16.13
CA SER A 166 4.86 3.52 16.99
C SER A 166 5.19 3.83 18.46
N LEU A 167 4.41 3.28 19.40
CA LEU A 167 4.69 3.42 20.84
C LEU A 167 6.12 2.93 21.18
N ALA A 168 6.55 1.82 20.58
CA ALA A 168 7.88 1.26 20.79
C ALA A 168 8.98 2.21 20.30
N ASP A 169 8.79 2.86 19.14
CA ASP A 169 9.72 3.86 18.63
C ASP A 169 9.77 5.09 19.55
N ALA A 170 8.62 5.56 20.02
CA ALA A 170 8.54 6.69 20.96
C ALA A 170 9.28 6.37 22.26
N GLN A 171 9.08 5.17 22.83
CA GLN A 171 9.79 4.72 24.03
C GLN A 171 11.30 4.67 23.81
N ALA A 172 11.75 4.10 22.70
CA ALA A 172 13.17 4.00 22.37
C ALA A 172 13.82 5.38 22.24
N VAL A 173 13.18 6.31 21.54
CA VAL A 173 13.64 7.70 21.39
C VAL A 173 13.70 8.41 22.73
N GLN A 174 12.69 8.26 23.58
CA GLN A 174 12.66 8.93 24.89
C GLN A 174 13.74 8.37 25.83
N ILE A 175 13.93 7.05 25.87
CA ILE A 175 15.01 6.43 26.66
C ILE A 175 16.39 6.91 26.17
N ALA A 176 16.60 6.99 24.86
CA ALA A 176 17.84 7.51 24.30
C ALA A 176 18.06 8.98 24.70
N THR A 177 16.99 9.78 24.70
CA THR A 177 17.01 11.19 25.09
C THR A 177 17.36 11.37 26.57
N LEU A 178 16.73 10.60 27.46
CA LEU A 178 17.05 10.60 28.89
C LEU A 178 18.50 10.21 29.17
N ARG A 179 19.01 9.16 28.51
CA ARG A 179 20.40 8.72 28.66
C ARG A 179 21.39 9.78 28.17
N SER A 180 21.11 10.39 27.02
CA SER A 180 21.94 11.45 26.45
C SER A 180 21.98 12.69 27.36
N ALA A 181 20.83 13.09 27.93
CA ALA A 181 20.76 14.19 28.88
C ALA A 181 21.55 13.89 30.17
N TRP A 182 21.39 12.70 30.73
CA TRP A 182 22.15 12.26 31.92
C TRP A 182 23.66 12.23 31.65
N GLN A 183 24.08 11.70 30.51
CA GLN A 183 25.49 11.66 30.11
C GLN A 183 26.05 13.08 29.96
N SER A 184 25.33 13.95 29.25
CA SER A 184 25.73 15.35 29.05
C SER A 184 25.87 16.10 30.38
N ALA A 185 24.94 15.87 31.32
CA ALA A 185 25.01 16.45 32.65
C ALA A 185 26.20 15.90 33.47
N THR A 186 26.52 14.62 33.29
CA THR A 186 27.68 13.98 33.94
C THR A 186 29.01 14.44 33.33
N GLU A 187 29.06 14.72 32.03
CA GLU A 187 30.28 15.13 31.33
C GLU A 187 30.47 16.65 31.28
N CYS A 188 29.50 17.42 31.78
CA CYS A 188 29.52 18.88 31.78
C CYS A 188 30.81 19.42 32.44
N PRO A 189 31.61 20.24 31.74
CA PRO A 189 32.85 20.78 32.29
C PRO A 189 32.65 21.55 33.60
N VAL A 190 33.61 21.43 34.52
CA VAL A 190 33.65 22.28 35.72
C VAL A 190 34.36 23.58 35.40
N ASN A 191 33.76 24.71 35.77
CA ASN A 191 34.44 26.00 35.69
C ASN A 191 35.37 26.15 36.89
N PHE A 192 36.66 26.36 36.62
CA PHE A 192 37.68 26.48 37.66
C PHE A 192 38.64 27.62 37.34
N THR A 193 39.07 28.34 38.37
CA THR A 193 40.08 29.40 38.25
C THR A 193 41.36 28.96 38.94
N THR A 194 42.46 28.91 38.20
CA THR A 194 43.77 28.57 38.75
C THR A 194 44.27 29.66 39.70
N ALA A 195 45.24 29.34 40.55
CA ALA A 195 45.92 30.28 41.43
C ALA A 195 46.61 31.42 40.66
N ALA A 196 46.93 31.22 39.39
CA ALA A 196 47.44 32.25 38.48
C ALA A 196 46.34 33.15 37.88
N GLY A 197 45.07 32.94 38.25
CA GLY A 197 43.92 33.73 37.80
C GLY A 197 43.34 33.30 36.45
N HIS A 198 43.74 32.17 35.90
CA HIS A 198 43.21 31.68 34.63
C HIS A 198 41.89 30.93 34.87
N ALA A 199 40.78 31.50 34.40
CA ALA A 199 39.45 30.91 34.51
C ALA A 199 39.08 30.18 33.22
N ASP A 200 38.81 28.87 33.31
CA ASP A 200 38.48 28.04 32.15
C ASP A 200 37.57 26.86 32.54
N GLY A 201 36.98 26.20 31.55
CA GLY A 201 36.21 24.98 31.74
C GLY A 201 37.11 23.75 31.65
N PHE A 202 36.97 22.79 32.57
CA PHE A 202 37.78 21.57 32.61
C PHE A 202 36.90 20.32 32.46
N ALA A 203 37.33 19.39 31.60
CA ALA A 203 36.58 18.18 31.30
C ALA A 203 36.40 17.32 32.56
N CYS A 204 35.18 16.80 32.72
CA CYS A 204 34.76 16.00 33.87
C CYS A 204 34.24 14.62 33.45
N ASP A 205 34.51 14.18 32.22
CA ASP A 205 34.24 12.82 31.80
C ASP A 205 35.11 11.82 32.59
N ALA A 206 34.68 10.55 32.61
CA ALA A 206 35.31 9.52 33.42
C ALA A 206 36.82 9.35 33.13
N ALA A 207 37.27 9.55 31.89
CA ALA A 207 38.68 9.43 31.53
C ALA A 207 39.48 10.62 32.05
N SER A 208 38.93 11.84 31.94
CA SER A 208 39.55 13.05 32.50
C SER A 208 39.68 13.00 34.02
N VAL A 209 38.65 12.52 34.73
CA VAL A 209 38.69 12.34 36.19
C VAL A 209 39.71 11.28 36.58
N ALA A 210 39.71 10.11 35.93
CA ALA A 210 40.69 9.06 36.20
C ALA A 210 42.13 9.55 35.93
N LYS A 211 42.33 10.38 34.91
CA LYS A 211 43.63 10.99 34.62
C LYS A 211 44.04 11.96 35.72
N LEU A 212 43.13 12.81 36.19
CA LEU A 212 43.35 13.74 37.29
C LEU A 212 43.76 13.01 38.58
N ASP A 213 43.02 11.97 38.96
CA ASP A 213 43.32 11.14 40.13
C ASP A 213 44.68 10.43 40.01
N ALA A 214 44.99 9.88 38.83
CA ALA A 214 46.27 9.23 38.58
C ALA A 214 47.45 10.21 38.71
N MET A 215 47.31 11.45 38.22
CA MET A 215 48.35 12.47 38.36
C MET A 215 48.46 12.98 39.80
N LEU A 216 47.34 13.14 40.51
CA LEU A 216 47.38 13.45 41.94
C LEU A 216 48.15 12.40 42.73
N ALA A 217 47.87 11.11 42.50
CA ALA A 217 48.57 10.02 43.16
C ALA A 217 50.07 9.99 42.81
N ALA A 218 50.42 10.16 41.54
CA ALA A 218 51.80 10.10 41.06
C ALA A 218 52.69 11.21 41.65
N TYR A 219 52.13 12.40 41.87
CA TYR A 219 52.89 13.58 42.33
C TYR A 219 52.61 13.97 43.79
N ALA A 220 51.80 13.18 44.52
CA ALA A 220 51.50 13.42 45.93
C ALA A 220 52.74 13.49 46.83
N GLN A 221 53.77 12.69 46.55
CA GLN A 221 54.99 12.66 47.35
C GLN A 221 55.91 13.84 47.08
N SER A 222 55.99 14.28 45.83
CA SER A 222 56.87 15.40 45.44
C SER A 222 56.22 16.76 45.63
N GLY A 223 54.89 16.83 45.69
CA GLY A 223 54.12 18.07 45.77
C GLY A 223 54.33 19.01 44.57
N THR A 224 54.90 18.50 43.49
CA THR A 224 55.35 19.28 42.33
C THR A 224 54.82 18.65 41.06
N TRP A 225 54.31 19.48 40.15
CA TRP A 225 53.82 19.08 38.83
C TRP A 225 54.72 19.72 37.76
N PRO A 226 55.76 19.00 37.29
CA PRO A 226 56.77 19.56 36.38
C PRO A 226 56.25 20.07 35.04
N PRO A 227 55.20 19.48 34.41
CA PRO A 227 54.68 20.01 33.15
C PRO A 227 54.17 21.44 33.26
N ASN A 228 53.77 21.88 34.47
CA ASN A 228 53.22 23.21 34.73
C ASN A 228 52.11 23.63 33.75
N LEU A 229 51.37 22.62 33.26
CA LEU A 229 50.27 22.79 32.33
C LEU A 229 49.23 21.69 32.55
N TRP A 230 47.99 21.98 32.19
CA TRP A 230 46.88 21.03 32.11
C TRP A 230 46.01 21.35 30.91
N LEU A 231 45.19 20.42 30.41
CA LEU A 231 44.28 20.70 29.30
C LEU A 231 42.91 21.15 29.80
N ASN A 232 42.38 22.24 29.25
CA ASN A 232 40.99 22.61 29.44
C ASN A 232 40.05 21.66 28.67
N ALA A 233 38.74 21.84 28.82
CA ALA A 233 37.71 21.00 28.19
C ALA A 233 37.76 21.01 26.65
N SER A 234 38.32 22.06 26.06
CA SER A 234 38.52 22.19 24.62
C SER A 234 39.83 21.56 24.14
N GLY A 235 40.63 20.96 25.04
CA GLY A 235 41.93 20.39 24.74
C GLY A 235 43.08 21.40 24.63
N MET A 236 42.85 22.66 25.04
CA MET A 236 43.88 23.71 25.00
C MET A 236 44.72 23.68 26.29
N PRO A 237 46.05 23.89 26.21
CA PRO A 237 46.90 23.93 27.38
C PRO A 237 46.69 25.20 28.20
N VAL A 238 46.42 25.04 29.49
CA VAL A 238 46.37 26.08 30.53
C VAL A 238 47.71 26.08 31.25
N THR A 239 48.38 27.23 31.28
CA THR A 239 49.67 27.41 31.94
C THR A 239 49.78 28.83 32.55
N PRO A 240 50.43 29.00 33.72
CA PRO A 240 50.94 27.95 34.60
C PRO A 240 49.78 27.19 35.28
N PHE A 241 49.96 25.88 35.44
CA PHE A 241 49.05 25.02 36.18
C PHE A 241 49.87 24.20 37.17
N THR A 242 49.71 24.47 38.46
CA THR A 242 50.55 23.92 39.53
C THR A 242 49.94 22.65 40.14
N PHE A 243 50.71 21.96 40.99
CA PHE A 243 50.18 20.84 41.76
C PHE A 243 49.02 21.25 42.69
N ALA A 244 49.08 22.48 43.25
CA ALA A 244 48.00 23.03 44.06
C ALA A 244 46.73 23.28 43.22
N ASP A 245 46.87 23.73 41.97
CA ASP A 245 45.75 23.86 41.03
C ASP A 245 45.11 22.50 40.73
N MET A 246 45.93 21.46 40.58
CA MET A 246 45.43 20.09 40.35
C MET A 246 44.60 19.58 41.53
N GLN A 247 45.05 19.81 42.76
CA GLN A 247 44.30 19.45 43.97
C GLN A 247 42.99 20.23 44.09
N ALA A 248 43.04 21.53 43.80
CA ALA A 248 41.86 22.40 43.84
C ALA A 248 40.85 22.04 42.74
N LEU A 249 41.33 21.71 41.54
CA LEU A 249 40.50 21.22 40.43
C LEU A 249 39.81 19.91 40.81
N ALA A 250 40.53 18.94 41.39
CA ALA A 250 39.91 17.67 41.82
C ALA A 250 38.85 17.88 42.89
N ARG A 251 39.05 18.83 43.81
CA ARG A 251 38.03 19.22 44.77
C ARG A 251 36.81 19.86 44.09
N ALA A 252 37.03 20.75 43.11
CA ALA A 252 35.94 21.35 42.34
C ALA A 252 35.14 20.29 41.55
N VAL A 253 35.82 19.28 40.99
CA VAL A 253 35.18 18.12 40.36
C VAL A 253 34.36 17.30 41.37
N ALA A 254 34.91 17.04 42.55
CA ALA A 254 34.24 16.26 43.60
C ALA A 254 33.04 16.98 44.24
N ASP A 255 33.11 18.31 44.38
CA ASP A 255 32.04 19.15 44.94
C ASP A 255 30.91 19.40 43.92
N ARG A 256 31.08 19.01 42.66
CA ARG A 256 30.07 19.17 41.61
C ARG A 256 28.88 18.24 41.87
N ALA A 257 27.67 18.78 41.79
CA ALA A 257 26.46 17.98 41.77
C ALA A 257 26.43 17.10 40.50
N THR A 258 26.38 15.78 40.69
CA THR A 258 26.15 14.82 39.59
C THR A 258 24.67 14.45 39.51
N PRO A 259 24.13 14.22 38.31
CA PRO A 259 22.79 13.70 38.17
C PRO A 259 22.71 12.29 38.78
N ASP A 260 21.68 12.05 39.59
CA ASP A 260 21.47 10.76 40.25
C ASP A 260 21.14 9.66 39.23
N TYR A 261 21.89 8.57 39.26
CA TYR A 261 21.67 7.42 38.39
C TYR A 261 20.36 6.70 38.72
N GLU A 262 19.95 6.68 40.00
CA GLU A 262 18.67 6.08 40.41
C GLU A 262 17.49 6.85 39.81
N ALA A 263 17.56 8.17 39.79
CA ALA A 263 16.55 9.01 39.13
C ALA A 263 16.43 8.72 37.62
N LEU A 264 17.56 8.49 36.92
CA LEU A 264 17.53 8.07 35.51
C LEU A 264 16.82 6.72 35.34
N LEU A 265 17.15 5.73 36.18
CA LEU A 265 16.53 4.40 36.10
C LEU A 265 15.01 4.46 36.34
N LEU A 266 14.57 5.27 37.31
CA LEU A 266 13.15 5.47 37.60
C LEU A 266 12.41 6.05 36.39
N LYS A 267 12.98 7.07 35.73
CA LYS A 267 12.40 7.67 34.51
C LYS A 267 12.35 6.68 33.35
N ILE A 268 13.40 5.88 33.14
CA ILE A 268 13.39 4.82 32.13
C ILE A 268 12.27 3.81 32.40
N GLY A 269 12.10 3.41 33.67
CA GLY A 269 11.00 2.54 34.08
C GLY A 269 9.61 3.13 33.78
N GLN A 270 9.43 4.43 34.03
CA GLN A 270 8.19 5.14 33.68
C GLN A 270 7.93 5.12 32.17
N VAL A 271 8.96 5.34 31.34
CA VAL A 271 8.81 5.32 29.87
C VAL A 271 8.39 3.94 29.38
N MET A 272 9.00 2.88 29.92
CA MET A 272 8.64 1.50 29.56
C MET A 272 7.23 1.11 30.02
N ALA A 273 6.73 1.73 31.10
CA ALA A 273 5.39 1.47 31.63
C ALA A 273 4.27 2.29 30.94
N ALA A 274 4.62 3.34 30.18
CA ALA A 274 3.65 4.17 29.47
C ALA A 274 2.90 3.37 28.40
N ALA A 275 1.59 3.59 28.30
CA ALA A 275 0.69 2.89 27.38
C ALA A 275 0.43 3.67 26.09
N THR A 276 0.78 4.96 26.04
CA THR A 276 0.56 5.85 24.89
C THR A 276 1.81 6.67 24.55
N THR A 277 1.89 7.11 23.29
CA THR A 277 2.97 7.99 22.83
C THR A 277 2.99 9.32 23.58
N ASP A 278 1.82 9.83 23.93
CA ASP A 278 1.66 11.09 24.66
C ASP A 278 2.18 10.96 26.10
N GLU A 279 1.89 9.84 26.77
CA GLU A 279 2.44 9.53 28.09
C GLU A 279 3.97 9.41 28.06
N VAL A 280 4.52 8.77 27.02
CA VAL A 280 5.98 8.69 26.83
C VAL A 280 6.60 10.07 26.71
N GLN A 281 6.02 10.94 25.88
CA GLN A 281 6.52 12.30 25.65
C GLN A 281 6.37 13.20 26.89
N ALA A 282 5.37 12.93 27.74
CA ALA A 282 5.16 13.68 28.98
C ALA A 282 6.22 13.40 30.07
N ILE A 283 6.98 12.30 29.96
CA ILE A 283 8.04 11.96 30.92
C ILE A 283 9.26 12.84 30.65
N GLY A 284 9.34 13.96 31.38
CA GLY A 284 10.36 14.98 31.19
C GLY A 284 11.80 14.54 31.44
N LEU A 285 12.73 15.29 30.84
CA LEU A 285 14.19 15.20 31.03
C LEU A 285 14.62 15.42 32.48
#